data_AF-A0A2J7RIK9-F1
#
_entry.id   AF-A0A2J7RIK9-F1
#
_cell.length_a   1.000
_cell.length_b   1.000
_cell.length_c   1.000
_cell.angle_alpha   90.00
_cell.angle_beta   90.00
_cell.angle_gamma   90.00
#
_symmetry.space_group_name_H-M   'P 1'
#
loop_
_entity.id
_entity.type
_entity.pdbx_description
1 polymer ?
#
loop_
_entity_poly.entity_id
_entity_poly.type
_entity_poly.pdbx_seq_one_letter_code
_entity_poly.pdbx_strand_id
1 'polypeptide(L)'
;MDGTPCNVGTRDMCISGICRRVGCDWEVDSGAREDRCGICHGDGSQCETQKGVYSKREGSGYKEVVIIPAGSRNIKVEEVGNSRNYIGIGSATSGKFFLNGKRQITLAGEYLVAGTPALYERERDWEKVRIPGPIKEDILIYLIYRGRYRNFGLKYEYTVPKKKPLRVPEYNWIFSDWSPCSATCGSGTQVSHPVCQEREEGTVKDDLCNSKTKPDQQTRVCNTHPCPARWWIGPWQLCPVTCGEHAMRKRTVMCVFLHSEGADGREMALPDRDCEGQERPGEHEPCPNLPPCAIPSTSSSIQDYAASSDFVSTSAPLPEDGIIVDGDIHEEESEILNSNSSFVTLDTDDAIQDDEILLNSIKTDRTYENVVQFVHIGENSTAHTVHDGRREERVNAGGWTVTPWGPCSVTCGSGIRTRSVVCPKQEGICNLNIKPSVLEYCHTRKNCSFEQRPGWSLEVPADCMDKLLPSLCNSFEHMCYTSWYIRQKCCHTCR
;
A
#
# COMPACT_ATOMS: atom_id res chain seq x y z
N MET A 1 6.62 -25.66 10.00
CA MET A 1 6.97 -24.24 9.78
C MET A 1 6.39 -23.86 8.44
N ASP A 2 5.60 -22.81 8.39
CA ASP A 2 4.75 -22.54 7.24
C ASP A 2 5.56 -22.01 6.05
N GLY A 3 5.11 -22.30 4.83
CA GLY A 3 5.86 -22.06 3.60
C GLY A 3 6.94 -23.12 3.28
N THR A 4 7.04 -24.20 4.07
CA THR A 4 7.89 -25.36 3.72
C THR A 4 7.22 -26.13 2.58
N PRO A 5 7.87 -26.38 1.42
CA PRO A 5 7.29 -27.20 0.36
C PRO A 5 6.99 -28.62 0.85
N CYS A 6 5.81 -29.16 0.53
CA CYS A 6 5.41 -30.52 0.93
C CYS A 6 5.51 -31.56 -0.20
N ASN A 7 5.25 -31.17 -1.45
CA ASN A 7 5.37 -32.06 -2.62
C ASN A 7 6.50 -31.59 -3.55
N VAL A 8 7.52 -32.44 -3.72
CA VAL A 8 8.73 -32.14 -4.51
C VAL A 8 8.38 -31.76 -5.95
N GLY A 9 8.90 -30.62 -6.42
CA GLY A 9 8.68 -30.12 -7.78
C GLY A 9 7.29 -29.50 -8.03
N THR A 10 6.48 -29.29 -6.99
CA THR A 10 5.20 -28.57 -7.04
C THR A 10 5.31 -27.19 -6.37
N ARG A 11 4.20 -26.43 -6.32
CA ARG A 11 4.04 -25.26 -5.44
C ARG A 11 3.38 -25.59 -4.09
N ASP A 12 3.03 -26.85 -3.81
CA ASP A 12 2.29 -27.21 -2.60
C ASP A 12 3.15 -26.97 -1.34
N MET A 13 2.59 -26.28 -0.35
CA MET A 13 3.28 -25.88 0.89
C MET A 13 2.56 -26.37 2.14
N CYS A 14 3.34 -26.72 3.17
CA CYS A 14 2.85 -26.82 4.53
C CYS A 14 2.38 -25.44 5.02
N ILE A 15 1.10 -25.35 5.40
CA ILE A 15 0.50 -24.20 6.08
C ILE A 15 -0.31 -24.75 7.26
N SER A 16 -0.06 -24.27 8.47
CA SER A 16 -0.61 -24.78 9.74
C SER A 16 -0.46 -26.29 9.91
N GLY A 17 0.66 -26.85 9.41
CA GLY A 17 0.95 -28.29 9.45
C GLY A 17 0.26 -29.15 8.39
N ILE A 18 -0.61 -28.58 7.55
CA ILE A 18 -1.31 -29.28 6.47
C ILE A 18 -0.65 -28.94 5.13
N CYS A 19 -0.45 -29.92 4.25
CA CYS A 19 -0.02 -29.67 2.87
C CYS A 19 -1.18 -29.07 2.07
N ARG A 20 -1.04 -27.82 1.64
CA ARG A 20 -2.03 -27.04 0.88
C ARG A 20 -1.48 -26.77 -0.52
N ARG A 21 -2.36 -26.75 -1.53
CA ARG A 21 -1.95 -26.30 -2.87
C ARG A 21 -1.74 -24.78 -2.83
N VAL A 22 -0.76 -24.30 -3.58
CA VAL A 22 -0.60 -22.87 -3.88
C VAL A 22 -0.61 -22.70 -5.40
N GLY A 23 -1.45 -21.80 -5.90
CA GLY A 23 -1.54 -21.49 -7.32
C GLY A 23 -0.31 -20.75 -7.84
N CYS A 24 -0.25 -20.52 -9.15
CA CYS A 24 0.83 -19.71 -9.74
C CYS A 24 0.71 -18.20 -9.47
N ASP A 25 -0.47 -17.78 -9.01
CA ASP A 25 -0.87 -16.47 -8.46
C ASP A 25 -0.39 -16.25 -7.02
N TRP A 26 0.11 -17.30 -6.36
CA TRP A 26 0.45 -17.38 -4.93
C TRP A 26 -0.76 -17.47 -3.98
N GLU A 27 -1.97 -17.73 -4.49
CA GLU A 27 -3.15 -17.95 -3.65
C GLU A 27 -3.28 -19.42 -3.20
N VAL A 28 -3.74 -19.62 -1.97
CA VAL A 28 -3.90 -20.96 -1.37
C VAL A 28 -5.18 -21.62 -1.89
N ASP A 29 -5.10 -22.90 -2.25
CA ASP A 29 -6.12 -23.69 -2.95
C ASP A 29 -6.54 -23.18 -4.35
N SER A 30 -5.91 -22.12 -4.87
CA SER A 30 -6.25 -21.59 -6.20
C SER A 30 -6.14 -22.64 -7.32
N GLY A 31 -7.04 -22.51 -8.29
CA GLY A 31 -7.02 -23.29 -9.53
C GLY A 31 -5.96 -22.83 -10.52
N ALA A 32 -5.30 -21.68 -10.27
CA ALA A 32 -4.32 -21.08 -11.16
C ALA A 32 -3.10 -21.98 -11.42
N ARG A 33 -2.77 -22.18 -12.71
CA ARG A 33 -1.65 -23.00 -13.16
C ARG A 33 -0.73 -22.22 -14.08
N GLU A 34 0.56 -22.55 -14.01
CA GLU A 34 1.49 -22.13 -15.05
C GLU A 34 1.21 -22.87 -16.36
N ASP A 35 1.45 -22.19 -17.46
CA ASP A 35 1.54 -22.79 -18.79
C ASP A 35 2.86 -23.59 -18.97
N ARG A 36 3.07 -24.12 -20.18
CA ARG A 36 4.33 -24.83 -20.51
C ARG A 36 5.58 -23.94 -20.49
N CYS A 37 5.43 -22.62 -20.59
CA CYS A 37 6.50 -21.62 -20.50
C CYS A 37 6.82 -21.27 -19.04
N GLY A 38 5.94 -21.62 -18.11
CA GLY A 38 6.04 -21.27 -16.71
C GLY A 38 5.44 -19.90 -16.36
N ILE A 39 4.50 -19.42 -17.17
CA ILE A 39 3.76 -18.15 -17.00
C ILE A 39 2.40 -18.47 -16.38
N CYS A 40 2.00 -17.76 -15.32
CA CYS A 40 0.72 -17.97 -14.68
C CYS A 40 -0.44 -17.55 -15.61
N HIS A 41 -1.43 -18.43 -15.79
CA HIS A 41 -2.51 -18.25 -16.77
C HIS A 41 -2.06 -18.04 -18.24
N GLY A 42 -0.81 -18.39 -18.57
CA GLY A 42 -0.27 -18.23 -19.92
C GLY A 42 -0.93 -19.13 -20.97
N ASP A 43 -0.78 -18.74 -22.23
CA ASP A 43 -1.27 -19.46 -23.41
C ASP A 43 -0.27 -20.51 -23.96
N GLY A 44 0.95 -20.54 -23.43
CA GLY A 44 2.05 -21.36 -23.93
C GLY A 44 2.74 -20.82 -25.19
N SER A 45 2.47 -19.59 -25.66
CA SER A 45 3.04 -19.07 -26.91
C SER A 45 4.44 -18.46 -26.77
N GLN A 46 4.82 -17.98 -25.58
CA GLN A 46 6.08 -17.25 -25.35
C GLN A 46 7.35 -18.13 -25.34
N CYS A 47 7.21 -19.44 -25.55
CA CYS A 47 8.29 -20.42 -25.50
C CYS A 47 8.16 -21.50 -26.58
N GLU A 48 9.19 -22.34 -26.70
CA GLU A 48 9.23 -23.48 -27.61
C GLU A 48 9.80 -24.72 -26.91
N THR A 49 9.19 -25.89 -27.12
CA THR A 49 9.65 -27.16 -26.52
C THR A 49 10.53 -27.92 -27.50
N GLN A 50 11.83 -27.97 -27.21
CA GLN A 50 12.84 -28.71 -27.94
C GLN A 50 12.93 -30.16 -27.44
N LYS A 51 13.14 -31.12 -28.36
CA LYS A 51 13.13 -32.56 -28.06
C LYS A 51 14.18 -33.30 -28.89
N GLY A 52 14.77 -34.36 -28.34
CA GLY A 52 15.71 -35.22 -29.07
C GLY A 52 15.95 -36.57 -28.42
N VAL A 53 16.69 -37.44 -29.13
CA VAL A 53 17.11 -38.76 -28.65
C VAL A 53 18.56 -39.02 -29.06
N TYR A 54 19.43 -39.28 -28.09
CA TYR A 54 20.83 -39.61 -28.30
C TYR A 54 21.02 -41.13 -28.43
N SER A 55 21.14 -41.59 -29.67
CA SER A 55 21.06 -43.01 -30.04
C SER A 55 22.41 -43.70 -30.31
N LYS A 56 23.54 -43.08 -29.96
CA LYS A 56 24.87 -43.69 -30.14
C LYS A 56 25.00 -44.91 -29.23
N ARG A 57 25.18 -46.11 -29.80
CA ARG A 57 25.09 -47.38 -29.05
C ARG A 57 26.27 -47.66 -28.12
N GLU A 58 27.48 -47.26 -28.51
CA GLU A 58 28.73 -47.67 -27.84
C GLU A 58 29.70 -46.47 -27.68
N GLY A 59 30.50 -46.50 -26.62
CA GLY A 59 31.36 -45.39 -26.21
C GLY A 59 32.06 -45.67 -24.87
N SER A 60 32.87 -44.71 -24.40
CA SER A 60 33.65 -44.83 -23.17
C SER A 60 33.69 -43.50 -22.39
N GLY A 61 33.48 -43.57 -21.07
CA GLY A 61 33.47 -42.41 -20.19
C GLY A 61 32.35 -41.42 -20.50
N TYR A 62 32.52 -40.16 -20.10
CA TYR A 62 31.59 -39.07 -20.36
C TYR A 62 31.49 -38.80 -21.88
N LYS A 63 30.27 -38.66 -22.39
CA LYS A 63 29.97 -38.21 -23.75
C LYS A 63 28.88 -37.15 -23.69
N GLU A 64 29.12 -36.04 -24.35
CA GLU A 64 28.20 -34.90 -24.42
C GLU A 64 26.99 -35.25 -25.28
N VAL A 65 25.81 -34.81 -24.84
CA VAL A 65 24.52 -35.14 -25.46
C VAL A 65 23.81 -33.89 -25.98
N VAL A 66 23.63 -32.89 -25.13
CA VAL A 66 22.98 -31.61 -25.47
C VAL A 66 23.36 -30.53 -24.45
N ILE A 67 23.54 -29.29 -24.92
CA ILE A 67 23.59 -28.10 -24.06
C ILE A 67 22.17 -27.54 -23.96
N ILE A 68 21.67 -27.38 -22.74
CA ILE A 68 20.37 -26.79 -22.42
C ILE A 68 20.63 -25.38 -21.86
N PRO A 69 20.16 -24.30 -22.52
CA PRO A 69 20.54 -22.94 -22.17
C PRO A 69 19.81 -22.43 -20.92
N ALA A 70 20.43 -21.46 -20.25
CA ALA A 70 19.85 -20.70 -19.14
C ALA A 70 18.44 -20.18 -19.48
N GLY A 71 17.56 -20.14 -18.47
CA GLY A 71 16.14 -19.83 -18.62
C GLY A 71 15.25 -21.02 -19.03
N SER A 72 15.82 -22.16 -19.45
CA SER A 72 15.02 -23.33 -19.84
C SER A 72 14.22 -23.92 -18.67
N ARG A 73 12.99 -24.37 -18.96
CA ARG A 73 12.02 -24.96 -18.02
C ARG A 73 11.53 -26.32 -18.50
N ASN A 74 10.84 -27.04 -17.62
CA ASN A 74 10.23 -28.35 -17.91
C ASN A 74 11.22 -29.36 -18.53
N ILE A 75 12.46 -29.37 -18.03
CA ILE A 75 13.54 -30.23 -18.52
C ILE A 75 13.30 -31.66 -18.03
N LYS A 76 13.27 -32.60 -18.96
CA LYS A 76 13.15 -34.03 -18.72
C LYS A 76 14.23 -34.77 -19.50
N VAL A 77 15.03 -35.58 -18.82
CA VAL A 77 16.03 -36.48 -19.43
C VAL A 77 15.73 -37.89 -18.94
N GLU A 78 15.66 -38.87 -19.85
CA GLU A 78 15.09 -40.19 -19.57
C GLU A 78 15.71 -41.25 -20.48
N GLU A 79 16.21 -42.36 -19.92
CA GLU A 79 16.68 -43.48 -20.76
C GLU A 79 15.52 -44.11 -21.55
N VAL A 80 15.77 -44.51 -22.79
CA VAL A 80 14.79 -45.19 -23.66
C VAL A 80 14.69 -46.69 -23.30
N GLY A 81 15.75 -47.25 -22.73
CA GLY A 81 15.79 -48.63 -22.24
C GLY A 81 16.88 -48.78 -21.19
N ASN A 82 16.60 -49.60 -20.18
CA ASN A 82 17.43 -49.82 -18.99
C ASN A 82 18.90 -50.12 -19.34
N SER A 83 19.83 -49.28 -18.89
CA SER A 83 21.26 -49.48 -19.12
C SER A 83 22.11 -49.23 -17.86
N ARG A 84 23.29 -49.86 -17.79
CA ARG A 84 24.29 -49.61 -16.72
C ARG A 84 25.26 -48.48 -17.05
N ASN A 85 24.83 -47.53 -17.86
CA ASN A 85 25.49 -46.25 -18.02
C ASN A 85 24.98 -45.28 -16.93
N TYR A 86 25.34 -44.00 -16.99
CA TYR A 86 24.83 -42.99 -16.06
C TYR A 86 24.49 -41.66 -16.76
N ILE A 87 23.43 -40.97 -16.31
CA ILE A 87 23.11 -39.60 -16.72
C ILE A 87 23.97 -38.64 -15.90
N GLY A 88 24.90 -37.94 -16.55
CA GLY A 88 25.68 -36.86 -15.95
C GLY A 88 25.08 -35.50 -16.28
N ILE A 89 25.21 -34.53 -15.38
CA ILE A 89 24.86 -33.13 -15.65
C ILE A 89 25.96 -32.22 -15.10
N GLY A 90 26.45 -31.31 -15.92
CA GLY A 90 27.40 -30.27 -15.52
C GLY A 90 27.02 -28.89 -16.05
N SER A 91 27.79 -27.89 -15.63
CA SER A 91 27.77 -26.53 -16.16
C SER A 91 28.54 -26.51 -17.48
N ALA A 92 27.93 -25.99 -18.54
CA ALA A 92 28.55 -25.92 -19.87
C ALA A 92 29.74 -24.96 -19.93
N THR A 93 29.85 -24.03 -18.96
CA THR A 93 30.87 -22.96 -18.95
C THR A 93 31.96 -23.18 -17.90
N SER A 94 31.64 -23.74 -16.73
CA SER A 94 32.57 -23.81 -15.59
C SER A 94 33.20 -25.19 -15.33
N GLY A 95 32.79 -26.24 -16.06
CA GLY A 95 33.27 -27.61 -15.85
C GLY A 95 32.86 -28.24 -14.50
N LYS A 96 32.05 -27.52 -13.71
CA LYS A 96 31.39 -28.00 -12.50
C LYS A 96 30.37 -29.07 -12.85
N PHE A 97 30.30 -30.15 -12.07
CA PHE A 97 29.25 -31.16 -12.18
C PHE A 97 28.19 -30.95 -11.09
N PHE A 98 26.92 -31.16 -11.46
CA PHE A 98 25.77 -31.20 -10.55
C PHE A 98 25.31 -32.63 -10.26
N LEU A 99 25.43 -33.54 -11.23
CA LEU A 99 25.00 -34.93 -11.14
C LEU A 99 26.04 -35.88 -11.76
N ASN A 100 26.31 -37.01 -11.09
CA ASN A 100 27.22 -38.10 -11.53
C ASN A 100 28.61 -37.65 -12.07
N GLY A 101 29.19 -36.61 -11.46
CA GLY A 101 30.45 -36.00 -11.87
C GLY A 101 31.72 -36.64 -11.28
N LYS A 102 32.89 -36.28 -11.82
CA LYS A 102 34.21 -36.60 -11.25
C LYS A 102 34.45 -38.10 -10.92
N ARG A 103 33.85 -39.02 -11.68
CA ARG A 103 33.84 -40.49 -11.43
C ARG A 103 33.07 -40.94 -10.16
N GLN A 104 32.33 -40.04 -9.51
CA GLN A 104 31.42 -40.36 -8.42
C GLN A 104 29.99 -40.52 -8.98
N ILE A 105 29.26 -41.50 -8.46
CA ILE A 105 27.84 -41.72 -8.79
C ILE A 105 27.01 -41.31 -7.58
N THR A 106 25.99 -40.50 -7.80
CA THR A 106 25.02 -40.06 -6.79
C THR A 106 23.88 -41.07 -6.66
N LEU A 107 23.26 -41.12 -5.48
CA LEU A 107 22.03 -41.89 -5.24
C LEU A 107 20.84 -41.18 -5.91
N ALA A 108 19.69 -41.85 -6.01
CA ALA A 108 18.44 -41.19 -6.37
C ALA A 108 18.02 -40.21 -5.26
N GLY A 109 17.42 -39.07 -5.65
CA GLY A 109 17.05 -38.00 -4.73
C GLY A 109 17.02 -36.61 -5.37
N GLU A 110 16.99 -35.58 -4.53
CA GLU A 110 16.92 -34.17 -4.92
C GLU A 110 18.31 -33.52 -4.98
N TYR A 111 18.55 -32.72 -6.02
CA TYR A 111 19.82 -32.04 -6.29
C TYR A 111 19.61 -30.62 -6.81
N LEU A 112 20.54 -29.71 -6.52
CA LEU A 112 20.53 -28.36 -7.10
C LEU A 112 21.34 -28.33 -8.40
N VAL A 113 20.64 -28.34 -9.53
CA VAL A 113 21.22 -28.21 -10.87
C VAL A 113 21.05 -26.77 -11.33
N ALA A 114 22.16 -26.09 -11.66
CA ALA A 114 22.15 -24.69 -12.13
C ALA A 114 21.32 -23.71 -11.26
N GLY A 115 21.29 -23.95 -9.94
CA GLY A 115 20.53 -23.12 -8.99
C GLY A 115 19.03 -23.44 -8.89
N THR A 116 18.59 -24.59 -9.40
CA THR A 116 17.20 -25.04 -9.45
C THR A 116 17.06 -26.45 -8.84
N PRO A 117 15.98 -26.76 -8.10
CA PRO A 117 15.70 -28.13 -7.67
C PRO A 117 15.50 -29.06 -8.88
N ALA A 118 16.16 -30.21 -8.83
CA ALA A 118 16.05 -31.31 -9.78
C ALA A 118 15.83 -32.61 -9.02
N LEU A 119 14.92 -33.45 -9.53
CA LEU A 119 14.70 -34.81 -9.04
C LEU A 119 15.41 -35.80 -9.96
N TYR A 120 16.26 -36.66 -9.40
CA TYR A 120 16.92 -37.75 -10.09
C TYR A 120 16.40 -39.09 -9.55
N GLU A 121 15.82 -39.89 -10.44
CA GLU A 121 15.20 -41.18 -10.16
C GLU A 121 16.01 -42.29 -10.84
N ARG A 122 16.26 -43.39 -10.11
CA ARG A 122 16.90 -44.61 -10.64
C ARG A 122 16.12 -45.85 -10.22
N GLU A 123 15.43 -46.49 -11.16
CA GLU A 123 14.67 -47.71 -10.92
C GLU A 123 15.29 -48.90 -11.67
N ARG A 124 15.77 -49.91 -10.94
CA ARG A 124 16.30 -51.17 -11.49
C ARG A 124 17.38 -50.98 -12.58
N ASP A 125 18.27 -50.00 -12.38
CA ASP A 125 19.28 -49.46 -13.31
C ASP A 125 18.79 -48.41 -14.35
N TRP A 126 17.50 -48.29 -14.65
CA TRP A 126 16.97 -47.24 -15.54
C TRP A 126 16.94 -45.86 -14.89
N GLU A 127 17.34 -44.82 -15.62
CA GLU A 127 17.49 -43.44 -15.10
C GLU A 127 16.57 -42.39 -15.72
N LYS A 128 16.22 -41.42 -14.88
CA LYS A 128 15.38 -40.27 -15.22
C LYS A 128 15.77 -39.04 -14.38
N VAL A 129 15.78 -37.87 -15.01
CA VAL A 129 15.94 -36.57 -14.33
C VAL A 129 14.80 -35.64 -14.75
N ARG A 130 14.23 -34.94 -13.77
CA ARG A 130 13.23 -33.88 -13.94
C ARG A 130 13.76 -32.57 -13.33
N ILE A 131 13.73 -31.47 -14.09
CA ILE A 131 14.06 -30.12 -13.60
C ILE A 131 12.94 -29.16 -14.05
N PRO A 132 12.04 -28.71 -13.15
CA PRO A 132 10.95 -27.79 -13.52
C PRO A 132 11.44 -26.45 -14.10
N GLY A 133 12.63 -25.99 -13.70
CA GLY A 133 13.21 -24.73 -14.16
C GLY A 133 12.57 -23.48 -13.54
N PRO A 134 13.06 -22.27 -13.87
CA PRO A 134 14.15 -22.02 -14.82
C PRO A 134 15.53 -22.34 -14.25
N ILE A 135 16.44 -22.84 -15.10
CA ILE A 135 17.87 -22.98 -14.78
C ILE A 135 18.62 -21.65 -14.95
N LYS A 136 19.58 -21.34 -14.07
CA LYS A 136 20.25 -20.03 -14.02
C LYS A 136 21.54 -19.93 -14.84
N GLU A 137 22.11 -21.06 -15.25
CA GLU A 137 23.30 -21.18 -16.08
C GLU A 137 23.09 -22.30 -17.11
N ASP A 138 23.81 -22.24 -18.24
CA ASP A 138 23.78 -23.28 -19.29
C ASP A 138 24.28 -24.63 -18.73
N ILE A 139 23.49 -25.69 -18.91
CA ILE A 139 23.85 -27.04 -18.47
C ILE A 139 24.17 -27.96 -19.64
N LEU A 140 25.12 -28.86 -19.43
CA LEU A 140 25.53 -29.87 -20.38
C LEU A 140 25.13 -31.26 -19.86
N ILE A 141 24.27 -31.93 -20.62
CA ILE A 141 23.86 -33.31 -20.36
C ILE A 141 24.92 -34.25 -20.92
N TYR A 142 25.33 -35.22 -20.09
CA TYR A 142 26.28 -36.27 -20.42
C TYR A 142 25.63 -37.65 -20.35
N LEU A 143 26.00 -38.54 -21.26
CA LEU A 143 25.87 -39.98 -21.05
C LEU A 143 27.23 -40.57 -20.68
N ILE A 144 27.28 -41.27 -19.54
CA ILE A 144 28.50 -41.79 -18.94
C ILE A 144 28.59 -43.29 -19.25
N TYR A 145 29.32 -43.63 -20.29
CA TYR A 145 29.44 -45.01 -20.74
C TYR A 145 30.30 -45.85 -19.80
N ARG A 146 29.75 -46.98 -19.34
CA ARG A 146 30.50 -48.02 -18.61
C ARG A 146 31.17 -49.06 -19.51
N GLY A 147 31.37 -48.71 -20.78
CA GLY A 147 32.30 -49.33 -21.75
C GLY A 147 31.87 -50.69 -22.33
N ARG A 148 31.23 -51.54 -21.53
CA ARG A 148 30.75 -52.88 -21.91
C ARG A 148 29.22 -53.02 -21.86
N TYR A 149 28.52 -51.89 -21.76
CA TYR A 149 27.06 -51.81 -21.79
C TYR A 149 26.63 -50.89 -22.93
N ARG A 150 25.64 -51.33 -23.70
CA ARG A 150 25.08 -50.55 -24.81
C ARG A 150 24.10 -49.50 -24.30
N ASN A 151 24.12 -48.34 -24.92
CA ASN A 151 23.08 -47.33 -24.77
C ASN A 151 21.89 -47.70 -25.68
N PHE A 152 20.69 -47.77 -25.10
CA PHE A 152 19.45 -47.99 -25.85
C PHE A 152 18.85 -46.69 -26.41
N GLY A 153 19.32 -45.54 -25.92
CA GLY A 153 18.88 -44.20 -26.28
C GLY A 153 18.73 -43.35 -25.02
N LEU A 154 19.15 -42.08 -25.06
CA LEU A 154 18.84 -41.10 -24.02
C LEU A 154 17.91 -40.04 -24.62
N LYS A 155 16.64 -40.03 -24.19
CA LYS A 155 15.64 -39.06 -24.62
C LYS A 155 15.75 -37.80 -23.78
N TYR A 156 15.66 -36.63 -24.41
CA TYR A 156 15.58 -35.36 -23.71
C TYR A 156 14.46 -34.48 -24.30
N GLU A 157 13.87 -33.66 -23.42
CA GLU A 157 12.81 -32.71 -23.72
C GLU A 157 12.97 -31.51 -22.78
N TYR A 158 12.89 -30.28 -23.30
CA TYR A 158 12.99 -29.06 -22.51
C TYR A 158 12.31 -27.89 -23.23
N THR A 159 11.82 -26.91 -22.48
CA THR A 159 11.17 -25.71 -23.01
C THR A 159 12.07 -24.50 -22.86
N VAL A 160 12.33 -23.79 -23.95
CA VAL A 160 13.17 -22.58 -24.02
C VAL A 160 12.29 -21.33 -24.18
N PRO A 161 12.48 -20.26 -23.39
CA PRO A 161 11.80 -18.99 -23.62
C PRO A 161 12.29 -18.33 -24.92
N LYS A 162 11.39 -17.72 -25.69
CA LYS A 162 11.75 -17.02 -26.93
C LYS A 162 12.58 -15.77 -26.60
N LYS A 163 13.83 -15.70 -27.09
CA LYS A 163 14.79 -14.60 -26.81
C LYS A 163 14.38 -13.22 -27.36
N LYS A 164 13.21 -13.09 -27.99
CA LYS A 164 12.58 -11.82 -28.38
C LYS A 164 11.05 -11.96 -28.29
N PRO A 165 10.32 -10.96 -27.77
CA PRO A 165 8.98 -10.71 -28.29
C PRO A 165 9.08 -10.33 -29.78
N LEU A 166 8.10 -10.70 -30.60
CA LEU A 166 8.14 -10.41 -32.05
C LEU A 166 8.00 -8.91 -32.37
N ARG A 167 7.58 -8.12 -31.38
CA ARG A 167 7.38 -6.68 -31.44
C ARG A 167 8.06 -6.05 -30.22
N VAL A 168 8.61 -4.84 -30.36
CA VAL A 168 8.82 -3.97 -29.19
C VAL A 168 7.46 -3.31 -28.93
N PRO A 169 6.84 -3.48 -27.76
CA PRO A 169 5.52 -2.89 -27.47
C PRO A 169 5.59 -1.37 -27.53
N GLU A 170 4.54 -0.74 -28.04
CA GLU A 170 4.53 0.68 -28.44
C GLU A 170 3.56 1.46 -27.56
N TYR A 171 4.05 1.92 -26.41
CA TYR A 171 3.26 2.60 -25.39
C TYR A 171 3.07 4.09 -25.68
N ASN A 172 1.82 4.56 -25.71
CA ASN A 172 1.46 5.96 -25.91
C ASN A 172 0.40 6.41 -24.89
N TRP A 173 0.41 7.70 -24.54
CA TRP A 173 -0.68 8.30 -23.77
C TRP A 173 -1.87 8.60 -24.68
N ILE A 174 -3.04 8.12 -24.30
CA ILE A 174 -4.32 8.51 -24.90
C ILE A 174 -5.23 9.12 -23.84
N PHE A 175 -6.32 9.75 -24.26
CA PHE A 175 -7.38 10.20 -23.36
C PHE A 175 -8.44 9.11 -23.19
N SER A 176 -8.93 8.95 -21.95
CA SER A 176 -10.05 8.05 -21.64
C SER A 176 -11.35 8.55 -22.28
N ASP A 177 -12.37 7.70 -22.29
CA ASP A 177 -13.74 8.18 -22.40
C ASP A 177 -14.02 9.29 -21.38
N TRP A 178 -14.91 10.21 -21.74
CA TRP A 178 -15.32 11.30 -20.87
C TRP A 178 -16.16 10.79 -19.70
N SER A 179 -15.93 11.36 -18.51
CA SER A 179 -16.77 11.12 -17.33
C SER A 179 -18.25 11.39 -17.62
N PRO A 180 -19.20 10.91 -16.80
CA PRO A 180 -20.52 11.52 -16.70
C PRO A 180 -20.41 13.04 -16.47
N CYS A 181 -21.37 13.81 -17.01
CA CYS A 181 -21.44 15.25 -16.77
C CYS A 181 -21.81 15.53 -15.31
N SER A 182 -21.12 16.46 -14.65
CA SER A 182 -21.31 16.75 -13.22
C SER A 182 -22.69 17.34 -12.87
N ALA A 183 -23.42 17.86 -13.86
CA ALA A 183 -24.81 18.29 -13.73
C ALA A 183 -25.64 17.85 -14.94
N THR A 184 -26.94 17.60 -14.74
CA THR A 184 -27.88 17.24 -15.82
C THR A 184 -28.42 18.45 -16.61
N CYS A 185 -28.13 19.66 -16.14
CA CYS A 185 -28.50 20.95 -16.71
C CYS A 185 -27.62 22.04 -16.09
N GLY A 186 -27.69 23.29 -16.56
CA GLY A 186 -27.05 24.42 -15.90
C GLY A 186 -25.52 24.44 -16.01
N SER A 187 -24.97 23.98 -17.14
CA SER A 187 -23.54 24.08 -17.48
C SER A 187 -22.60 23.29 -16.55
N GLY A 188 -22.81 21.97 -16.48
CA GLY A 188 -21.88 21.04 -15.84
C GLY A 188 -20.55 20.87 -16.58
N THR A 189 -19.71 19.99 -16.06
CA THR A 189 -18.38 19.66 -16.59
C THR A 189 -18.16 18.15 -16.73
N GLN A 190 -17.37 17.76 -17.73
CA GLN A 190 -16.83 16.41 -17.90
C GLN A 190 -15.30 16.48 -17.89
N VAL A 191 -14.67 15.43 -17.36
CA VAL A 191 -13.21 15.24 -17.36
C VAL A 191 -12.87 13.99 -18.16
N SER A 192 -11.76 14.03 -18.90
CA SER A 192 -11.12 12.87 -19.51
C SER A 192 -9.67 12.80 -19.03
N HIS A 193 -9.25 11.62 -18.58
CA HIS A 193 -7.95 11.43 -17.96
C HIS A 193 -6.94 10.81 -18.94
N PRO A 194 -5.66 11.17 -18.87
CA PRO A 194 -4.60 10.48 -19.59
C PRO A 194 -4.44 9.04 -19.08
N VAL A 195 -4.52 8.06 -19.98
CA VAL A 195 -4.27 6.64 -19.69
C VAL A 195 -3.20 6.10 -20.63
N CYS A 196 -2.36 5.19 -20.13
CA CYS A 196 -1.34 4.54 -20.95
C CYS A 196 -1.96 3.41 -21.79
N GLN A 197 -1.65 3.36 -23.09
CA GLN A 197 -2.13 2.34 -24.01
C GLN A 197 -0.98 1.69 -24.80
N GLU A 198 -1.04 0.37 -24.91
CA GLU A 198 -0.30 -0.44 -25.88
C GLU A 198 -1.14 -0.64 -27.15
N ARG A 199 -0.47 -0.65 -28.31
CA ARG A 199 -1.05 -0.59 -29.65
C ARG A 199 -1.94 -1.77 -30.05
N GLU A 200 -1.72 -2.96 -29.50
CA GLU A 200 -2.47 -4.19 -29.79
C GLU A 200 -3.19 -4.73 -28.54
N GLU A 201 -2.64 -4.53 -27.34
CA GLU A 201 -3.17 -5.09 -26.08
C GLU A 201 -4.13 -4.13 -25.31
N GLY A 202 -4.16 -2.84 -25.66
CA GLY A 202 -5.09 -1.87 -25.09
C GLY A 202 -4.54 -1.11 -23.86
N THR A 203 -5.40 -0.74 -22.92
CA THR A 203 -5.01 0.10 -21.77
C THR A 203 -4.15 -0.68 -20.77
N VAL A 204 -2.98 -0.13 -20.43
CA VAL A 204 -1.98 -0.75 -19.55
C VAL A 204 -1.60 0.19 -18.39
N LYS A 205 -0.65 -0.24 -17.55
CA LYS A 205 -0.17 0.57 -16.41
C LYS A 205 0.59 1.81 -16.87
N ASP A 206 0.31 2.94 -16.21
CA ASP A 206 0.99 4.23 -16.40
C ASP A 206 2.52 4.15 -16.43
N ASP A 207 3.13 3.27 -15.62
CA ASP A 207 4.58 3.08 -15.52
C ASP A 207 5.25 2.64 -16.84
N LEU A 208 4.48 2.12 -17.79
CA LEU A 208 4.96 1.68 -19.10
C LEU A 208 5.04 2.82 -20.12
N CYS A 209 4.28 3.90 -19.91
CA CYS A 209 4.36 5.12 -20.71
C CYS A 209 5.37 6.11 -20.10
N ASN A 210 6.03 6.89 -20.95
CA ASN A 210 6.98 7.90 -20.48
C ASN A 210 6.26 8.98 -19.64
N SER A 211 6.53 9.01 -18.34
CA SER A 211 5.90 9.96 -17.40
C SER A 211 6.20 11.42 -17.74
N LYS A 212 7.31 11.71 -18.44
CA LYS A 212 7.68 13.08 -18.88
C LYS A 212 6.81 13.59 -20.04
N THR A 213 6.08 12.71 -20.71
CA THR A 213 5.16 13.04 -21.81
C THR A 213 3.71 12.76 -21.45
N LYS A 214 3.40 12.56 -20.17
CA LYS A 214 2.02 12.44 -19.69
C LYS A 214 1.36 13.83 -19.78
N PRO A 215 0.29 14.00 -20.58
CA PRO A 215 -0.41 15.28 -20.66
C PRO A 215 -1.32 15.46 -19.44
N ASP A 216 -1.71 16.69 -19.15
CA ASP A 216 -2.74 16.98 -18.14
C ASP A 216 -4.12 16.45 -18.56
N GLN A 217 -5.01 16.25 -17.58
CA GLN A 217 -6.40 15.85 -17.84
C GLN A 217 -7.15 16.94 -18.60
N GLN A 218 -8.00 16.54 -19.55
CA GLN A 218 -8.85 17.48 -20.28
C GLN A 218 -10.18 17.68 -19.55
N THR A 219 -10.66 18.91 -19.50
CA THR A 219 -11.98 19.27 -18.96
C THR A 219 -12.78 19.98 -20.04
N ARG A 220 -14.07 19.65 -20.17
CA ARG A 220 -15.01 20.35 -21.07
C ARG A 220 -16.31 20.66 -20.36
N VAL A 221 -17.01 21.68 -20.86
CA VAL A 221 -18.38 22.03 -20.42
C VAL A 221 -19.38 21.09 -21.11
N CYS A 222 -20.47 20.76 -20.42
CA CYS A 222 -21.55 19.88 -20.86
C CYS A 222 -22.90 20.34 -20.28
N ASN A 223 -24.01 19.88 -20.87
CA ASN A 223 -25.38 20.17 -20.41
C ASN A 223 -25.61 21.67 -20.12
N THR A 224 -25.18 22.52 -21.06
CA THR A 224 -25.28 23.99 -21.02
C THR A 224 -26.72 24.52 -21.13
N HIS A 225 -27.71 23.64 -21.32
CA HIS A 225 -29.09 24.06 -21.37
C HIS A 225 -29.58 24.51 -19.97
N PRO A 226 -30.50 25.48 -19.92
CA PRO A 226 -31.28 25.81 -18.73
C PRO A 226 -31.73 24.59 -17.92
N CYS A 227 -31.71 24.71 -16.59
CA CYS A 227 -32.41 23.77 -15.71
C CYS A 227 -33.92 24.04 -15.73
N PRO A 228 -34.78 23.02 -15.57
CA PRO A 228 -36.21 23.27 -15.37
C PRO A 228 -36.41 24.13 -14.11
N ALA A 229 -37.38 25.04 -14.16
CA ALA A 229 -37.82 25.77 -12.98
C ALA A 229 -38.41 24.79 -11.96
N ARG A 230 -38.35 25.14 -10.67
CA ARG A 230 -38.87 24.31 -9.57
C ARG A 230 -39.47 25.15 -8.45
N TRP A 231 -40.35 24.54 -7.68
CA TRP A 231 -40.83 25.14 -6.42
C TRP A 231 -39.70 25.25 -5.41
N TRP A 232 -39.37 26.48 -5.01
CA TRP A 232 -38.60 26.79 -3.81
C TRP A 232 -39.53 26.79 -2.60
N ILE A 233 -39.05 26.23 -1.49
CA ILE A 233 -39.84 26.03 -0.26
C ILE A 233 -39.14 26.74 0.89
N GLY A 234 -39.72 27.84 1.35
CA GLY A 234 -39.22 28.59 2.49
C GLY A 234 -39.49 27.88 3.83
N PRO A 235 -38.82 28.33 4.91
CA PRO A 235 -39.11 27.85 6.25
C PRO A 235 -40.54 28.20 6.66
N TRP A 236 -41.11 27.37 7.53
CA TRP A 236 -42.37 27.69 8.20
C TRP A 236 -42.20 28.89 9.13
N GLN A 237 -43.13 29.84 9.03
CA GLN A 237 -43.27 30.95 9.97
C GLN A 237 -43.66 30.42 11.36
N LEU A 238 -43.43 31.25 12.38
CA LEU A 238 -43.92 30.98 13.73
C LEU A 238 -45.45 30.94 13.74
N CYS A 239 -46.01 30.22 14.72
CA CYS A 239 -47.45 30.15 14.90
C CYS A 239 -48.04 31.50 15.32
N PRO A 240 -49.16 31.94 14.73
CA PRO A 240 -49.75 33.25 15.01
C PRO A 240 -50.40 33.35 16.40
N VAL A 241 -50.57 32.21 17.09
CA VAL A 241 -51.07 32.09 18.45
C VAL A 241 -50.26 31.04 19.23
N THR A 242 -50.25 31.17 20.55
CA THR A 242 -49.55 30.28 21.48
C THR A 242 -50.45 29.24 22.15
N CYS A 243 -51.76 29.25 21.85
CA CYS A 243 -52.73 28.24 22.27
C CYS A 243 -53.84 28.10 21.22
N GLY A 244 -54.61 27.02 21.32
CA GLY A 244 -55.83 26.78 20.55
C GLY A 244 -55.65 25.76 19.42
N GLU A 245 -56.71 24.98 19.19
CA GLU A 245 -56.80 24.08 18.03
C GLU A 245 -57.12 24.89 16.76
N HIS A 246 -56.81 24.33 15.58
CA HIS A 246 -57.07 24.92 14.25
C HIS A 246 -56.25 26.17 13.87
N ALA A 247 -55.29 26.61 14.68
CA ALA A 247 -54.31 27.61 14.25
C ALA A 247 -53.43 27.05 13.11
N MET A 248 -53.17 27.87 12.09
CA MET A 248 -52.37 27.50 10.92
C MET A 248 -51.11 28.37 10.85
N ARG A 249 -49.96 27.76 10.56
CA ARG A 249 -48.74 28.47 10.17
C ARG A 249 -48.58 28.49 8.65
N LYS A 250 -47.83 29.47 8.14
CA LYS A 250 -47.59 29.67 6.70
C LYS A 250 -46.12 29.53 6.34
N ARG A 251 -45.82 29.21 5.08
CA ARG A 251 -44.48 29.32 4.49
C ARG A 251 -44.56 29.96 3.12
N THR A 252 -43.47 30.59 2.71
CA THR A 252 -43.32 31.10 1.35
C THR A 252 -43.04 29.96 0.39
N VAL A 253 -43.79 29.86 -0.70
CA VAL A 253 -43.50 28.97 -1.85
C VAL A 253 -43.42 29.86 -3.09
N MET A 254 -42.39 29.66 -3.90
CA MET A 254 -42.15 30.45 -5.12
C MET A 254 -41.63 29.55 -6.24
N CYS A 255 -42.03 29.79 -7.48
CA CYS A 255 -41.34 29.19 -8.61
C CYS A 255 -39.96 29.86 -8.77
N VAL A 256 -38.88 29.09 -8.88
CA VAL A 256 -37.52 29.62 -9.08
C VAL A 256 -36.77 28.87 -10.18
N PHE A 257 -35.81 29.57 -10.78
CA PHE A 257 -34.92 29.09 -11.82
C PHE A 257 -33.46 29.33 -11.44
N LEU A 258 -32.59 28.35 -11.68
CA LEU A 258 -31.15 28.46 -11.44
C LEU A 258 -30.46 29.07 -12.65
N HIS A 259 -30.01 30.33 -12.53
CA HIS A 259 -29.28 31.02 -13.58
C HIS A 259 -27.78 30.71 -13.48
N SER A 260 -27.27 29.91 -14.42
CA SER A 260 -25.91 29.34 -14.40
C SER A 260 -24.84 30.26 -15.00
N GLU A 261 -24.80 31.53 -14.60
CA GLU A 261 -23.67 32.44 -14.88
C GLU A 261 -22.79 32.58 -13.63
N GLY A 262 -21.78 31.71 -13.53
CA GLY A 262 -20.80 31.70 -12.43
C GLY A 262 -20.93 30.50 -11.48
N ALA A 263 -19.96 30.37 -10.58
CA ALA A 263 -19.91 29.27 -9.60
C ALA A 263 -20.99 29.40 -8.50
N ASP A 264 -21.34 30.63 -8.14
CA ASP A 264 -22.42 30.95 -7.19
C ASP A 264 -23.74 31.12 -7.94
N GLY A 265 -24.31 30.00 -8.41
CA GLY A 265 -25.52 29.97 -9.23
C GLY A 265 -26.71 30.65 -8.54
N ARG A 266 -27.24 31.72 -9.17
CA ARG A 266 -28.28 32.56 -8.58
C ARG A 266 -29.67 32.01 -8.86
N GLU A 267 -30.48 31.84 -7.80
CA GLU A 267 -31.91 31.55 -7.93
C GLU A 267 -32.66 32.84 -8.32
N MET A 268 -33.34 32.82 -9.46
CA MET A 268 -34.24 33.88 -9.92
C MET A 268 -35.69 33.46 -9.72
N ALA A 269 -36.50 34.31 -9.08
CA ALA A 269 -37.93 34.06 -8.92
C ALA A 269 -38.65 34.21 -10.27
N LEU A 270 -39.53 33.24 -10.58
CA LEU A 270 -40.35 33.20 -11.78
C LEU A 270 -41.85 33.21 -11.41
N PRO A 271 -42.75 33.56 -12.34
CA PRO A 271 -44.18 33.37 -12.18
C PRO A 271 -44.56 31.89 -11.96
N ASP A 272 -45.54 31.64 -11.11
CA ASP A 272 -46.01 30.31 -10.71
C ASP A 272 -46.30 29.34 -11.88
N ARG A 273 -46.78 29.87 -13.02
CA ARG A 273 -47.08 29.10 -14.24
C ARG A 273 -45.88 28.31 -14.77
N ASP A 274 -44.68 28.85 -14.58
CA ASP A 274 -43.44 28.26 -15.09
C ASP A 274 -43.03 27.01 -14.27
N CYS A 275 -43.76 26.72 -13.18
CA CYS A 275 -43.68 25.51 -12.36
C CYS A 275 -44.97 24.65 -12.33
N GLU A 276 -46.02 24.97 -13.13
CA GLU A 276 -47.32 24.26 -13.10
C GLU A 276 -47.25 22.75 -13.43
N GLY A 277 -46.19 22.30 -14.09
CA GLY A 277 -45.93 20.87 -14.34
C GLY A 277 -45.46 20.06 -13.12
N GLN A 278 -45.36 20.68 -11.94
CA GLN A 278 -44.94 20.06 -10.68
C GLN A 278 -45.97 20.33 -9.58
N GLU A 279 -46.20 19.34 -8.71
CA GLU A 279 -47.10 19.48 -7.55
C GLU A 279 -46.65 20.65 -6.65
N ARG A 280 -47.50 21.68 -6.53
CA ARG A 280 -47.21 22.87 -5.72
C ARG A 280 -47.19 22.50 -4.23
N PRO A 281 -46.08 22.70 -3.51
CA PRO A 281 -46.02 22.46 -2.07
C PRO A 281 -47.04 23.32 -1.32
N GLY A 282 -47.80 22.71 -0.40
CA GLY A 282 -48.81 23.43 0.39
C GLY A 282 -48.20 24.56 1.21
N GLU A 283 -48.78 25.76 1.15
CA GLU A 283 -48.29 26.98 1.83
C GLU A 283 -48.76 27.13 3.28
N HIS A 284 -49.69 26.29 3.73
CA HIS A 284 -50.35 26.36 5.03
C HIS A 284 -50.37 24.97 5.69
N GLU A 285 -50.03 24.88 6.98
CA GLU A 285 -50.21 23.64 7.77
C GLU A 285 -50.66 23.95 9.22
N PRO A 286 -51.30 22.99 9.92
CA PRO A 286 -51.68 23.15 11.32
C PRO A 286 -50.47 23.40 12.22
N CYS A 287 -50.66 24.27 13.22
CA CYS A 287 -49.63 24.56 14.20
C CYS A 287 -49.35 23.36 15.12
N PRO A 288 -48.11 22.83 15.16
CA PRO A 288 -47.78 21.68 15.98
C PRO A 288 -47.78 22.03 17.47
N ASN A 289 -48.33 21.13 18.29
CA ASN A 289 -48.20 21.12 19.75
C ASN A 289 -48.72 22.37 20.50
N LEU A 290 -49.77 23.03 20.00
CA LEU A 290 -50.43 24.10 20.76
C LEU A 290 -51.26 23.54 21.93
N PRO A 291 -51.15 24.11 23.15
CA PRO A 291 -52.04 23.77 24.26
C PRO A 291 -53.45 24.33 24.02
N PRO A 292 -54.51 23.74 24.61
CA PRO A 292 -55.85 24.33 24.58
C PRO A 292 -55.84 25.69 25.30
N CYS A 293 -56.49 26.70 24.73
CA CYS A 293 -56.62 28.01 25.39
C CYS A 293 -57.50 27.91 26.64
N ALA A 294 -57.09 28.59 27.71
CA ALA A 294 -57.93 28.74 28.90
C ALA A 294 -59.19 29.56 28.57
N ILE A 295 -60.37 29.00 28.85
CA ILE A 295 -61.63 29.74 28.74
C ILE A 295 -61.65 30.81 29.85
N PRO A 296 -61.88 32.10 29.55
CA PRO A 296 -61.86 33.15 30.56
C PRO A 296 -63.06 33.02 31.51
N SER A 297 -62.80 32.58 32.74
CA SER A 297 -63.76 32.70 33.85
C SER A 297 -63.94 34.18 34.20
N THR A 298 -65.18 34.65 34.15
CA THR A 298 -65.49 36.08 34.28
C THR A 298 -65.34 36.60 35.70
N SER A 299 -64.24 37.29 36.01
CA SER A 299 -64.27 38.68 36.52
C SER A 299 -62.94 39.17 37.11
N SER A 300 -62.27 40.12 36.43
CA SER A 300 -61.71 41.32 37.08
C SER A 300 -61.20 42.36 36.06
N SER A 301 -61.56 43.62 36.33
CA SER A 301 -60.93 44.88 35.91
C SER A 301 -60.17 44.97 34.58
N ILE A 302 -60.78 45.67 33.62
CA ILE A 302 -60.06 46.35 32.52
C ILE A 302 -59.12 47.41 33.11
N GLN A 303 -57.89 47.49 32.61
CA GLN A 303 -57.10 48.73 32.60
C GLN A 303 -56.59 48.96 31.17
N ASP A 304 -57.11 50.00 30.52
CA ASP A 304 -56.70 50.38 29.18
C ASP A 304 -55.30 50.99 29.17
N TYR A 305 -54.41 50.42 28.36
CA TYR A 305 -53.26 51.13 27.81
C TYR A 305 -53.35 51.10 26.28
N ALA A 306 -54.21 51.98 25.75
CA ALA A 306 -54.32 52.22 24.31
C ALA A 306 -53.04 52.89 23.79
N ALA A 307 -52.10 52.09 23.29
CA ALA A 307 -50.87 52.58 22.67
C ALA A 307 -51.17 53.15 21.27
N SER A 308 -51.32 54.47 21.22
CA SER A 308 -51.38 55.36 20.05
C SER A 308 -51.30 54.74 18.66
N SER A 309 -52.37 54.91 17.88
CA SER A 309 -52.35 54.84 16.43
C SER A 309 -52.56 56.24 15.84
N ASP A 310 -51.49 56.97 15.57
CA ASP A 310 -51.51 58.19 14.77
C ASP A 310 -50.79 57.96 13.42
N PHE A 311 -51.40 58.44 12.34
CA PHE A 311 -51.03 58.08 10.97
C PHE A 311 -50.81 59.36 10.15
N VAL A 312 -49.57 59.61 9.74
CA VAL A 312 -49.24 60.67 8.78
C VAL A 312 -48.46 60.07 7.62
N SER A 313 -49.04 60.13 6.42
CA SER A 313 -48.36 59.81 5.17
C SER A 313 -47.84 61.08 4.51
N THR A 314 -46.63 61.02 3.95
CA THR A 314 -46.14 62.03 3.00
C THR A 314 -45.37 61.33 1.88
N SER A 315 -45.92 61.40 0.68
CA SER A 315 -45.28 60.98 -0.57
C SER A 315 -44.67 62.20 -1.27
N ALA A 316 -43.36 62.17 -1.54
CA ALA A 316 -42.67 63.14 -2.38
C ALA A 316 -41.54 62.42 -3.17
N PRO A 317 -41.10 62.94 -4.33
CA PRO A 317 -40.54 62.10 -5.39
C PRO A 317 -39.00 62.15 -5.54
N LEU A 318 -38.51 61.31 -6.46
CA LEU A 318 -37.18 61.35 -7.06
C LEU A 318 -36.86 62.73 -7.68
N PRO A 319 -35.58 63.12 -7.71
CA PRO A 319 -35.00 63.88 -8.82
C PRO A 319 -34.27 62.93 -9.79
N GLU A 320 -34.61 62.99 -11.08
CA GLU A 320 -33.65 62.69 -12.14
C GLU A 320 -32.98 64.00 -12.56
N ASP A 321 -31.65 64.00 -12.68
CA ASP A 321 -30.89 64.59 -13.79
C ASP A 321 -29.38 64.38 -13.52
N GLY A 322 -28.57 64.27 -14.58
CA GLY A 322 -27.12 64.01 -14.47
C GLY A 322 -26.28 64.98 -15.31
N ILE A 323 -24.95 64.85 -15.26
CA ILE A 323 -23.99 65.42 -16.22
C ILE A 323 -22.61 64.74 -16.04
N ILE A 324 -21.65 65.00 -16.94
CA ILE A 324 -20.46 64.18 -17.26
C ILE A 324 -19.15 65.00 -17.07
N VAL A 325 -18.01 64.30 -16.92
CA VAL A 325 -16.59 64.79 -16.88
C VAL A 325 -16.25 65.73 -15.70
N ASP A 326 -14.99 65.85 -15.25
CA ASP A 326 -13.70 65.31 -15.73
C ASP A 326 -12.82 64.86 -14.54
N GLY A 327 -11.62 64.32 -14.78
CA GLY A 327 -10.64 64.03 -13.72
C GLY A 327 -9.63 65.16 -13.48
N ASP A 328 -9.19 65.39 -12.23
CA ASP A 328 -7.79 65.09 -11.83
C ASP A 328 -7.47 65.32 -10.32
N ILE A 329 -6.78 64.33 -9.74
CA ILE A 329 -5.83 64.24 -8.59
C ILE A 329 -5.88 65.05 -7.26
N HIS A 330 -5.41 64.32 -6.21
CA HIS A 330 -4.50 64.66 -5.08
C HIS A 330 -5.01 64.90 -3.62
N GLU A 331 -4.32 64.19 -2.68
CA GLU A 331 -4.16 64.40 -1.22
C GLU A 331 -5.39 64.30 -0.27
N GLU A 332 -5.28 64.00 1.04
CA GLU A 332 -4.15 64.00 2.01
C GLU A 332 -3.91 62.64 2.77
N GLU A 333 -3.04 62.65 3.79
CA GLU A 333 -2.43 61.51 4.53
C GLU A 333 -3.07 61.17 5.92
N SER A 334 -2.25 60.66 6.85
CA SER A 334 -2.44 60.40 8.31
C SER A 334 -3.14 59.07 8.69
N GLU A 335 -2.45 58.07 9.27
CA GLU A 335 -1.74 57.96 10.57
C GLU A 335 -2.62 57.50 11.74
N ILE A 336 -2.38 56.29 12.26
CA ILE A 336 -2.59 55.95 13.69
C ILE A 336 -1.43 55.07 14.20
N LEU A 337 -0.38 55.73 14.69
CA LEU A 337 0.50 55.29 15.77
C LEU A 337 0.26 56.32 16.90
N ASN A 338 0.29 56.06 18.21
CA ASN A 338 1.11 55.18 19.06
C ASN A 338 0.30 54.91 20.37
N SER A 339 0.69 54.08 21.36
CA SER A 339 1.96 54.20 22.11
C SER A 339 2.23 53.03 23.07
N ASN A 340 3.49 52.56 23.06
CA ASN A 340 4.35 52.25 24.23
C ASN A 340 3.95 51.13 25.24
N SER A 341 4.89 50.34 25.78
CA SER A 341 6.34 50.18 25.51
C SER A 341 6.88 48.83 26.03
N SER A 342 8.09 48.45 25.62
CA SER A 342 8.74 47.16 25.89
C SER A 342 9.69 47.14 27.10
N PHE A 343 9.89 45.96 27.73
CA PHE A 343 11.23 45.35 27.90
C PHE A 343 11.20 43.84 28.26
N VAL A 344 12.38 43.21 28.18
CA VAL A 344 12.78 41.78 28.33
C VAL A 344 12.72 41.34 29.84
N THR A 345 12.65 40.08 30.31
CA THR A 345 13.45 38.85 30.04
C THR A 345 12.84 37.50 30.54
N LEU A 346 13.13 36.41 29.80
CA LEU A 346 13.59 35.04 30.18
C LEU A 346 12.99 34.18 31.34
N ASP A 347 13.14 32.85 31.13
CA ASP A 347 13.31 31.69 32.04
C ASP A 347 12.13 30.95 32.75
N THR A 348 11.97 29.68 32.33
CA THR A 348 11.83 28.37 33.02
C THR A 348 10.78 27.98 34.11
N ASP A 349 10.53 26.65 34.16
CA ASP A 349 10.17 25.74 35.28
C ASP A 349 8.71 25.45 35.77
N ASP A 350 8.47 24.13 35.94
CA ASP A 350 7.70 23.33 36.93
C ASP A 350 6.26 23.63 37.42
N ALA A 351 5.28 22.91 36.82
CA ALA A 351 4.58 21.69 37.32
C ALA A 351 3.93 21.53 38.74
N ILE A 352 2.99 20.54 38.82
CA ILE A 352 2.52 19.71 39.97
C ILE A 352 1.16 20.01 40.69
N GLN A 353 0.39 18.91 40.91
CA GLN A 353 -0.81 18.64 41.77
C GLN A 353 -2.14 19.34 41.44
N ASP A 354 -3.32 18.68 41.27
CA ASP A 354 -4.03 17.48 41.83
C ASP A 354 -5.12 17.93 42.84
N ASP A 355 -6.40 17.52 42.78
CA ASP A 355 -7.20 16.78 41.75
C ASP A 355 -8.60 17.49 41.58
N GLU A 356 -9.83 16.94 41.51
CA GLU A 356 -10.45 15.61 41.65
C GLU A 356 -11.68 15.45 40.70
N ILE A 357 -11.93 14.21 40.24
CA ILE A 357 -13.22 13.49 40.04
C ILE A 357 -14.53 14.32 39.89
N LEU A 358 -15.45 14.12 38.92
CA LEU A 358 -15.67 13.10 37.85
C LEU A 358 -16.59 13.75 36.78
N LEU A 359 -16.40 13.58 35.44
CA LEU A 359 -17.16 12.61 34.62
C LEU A 359 -16.62 12.48 33.16
N ASN A 360 -15.38 11.98 33.05
CA ASN A 360 -14.87 11.14 31.95
C ASN A 360 -15.13 11.52 30.47
N SER A 361 -14.34 12.46 29.93
CA SER A 361 -13.88 12.44 28.53
C SER A 361 -12.45 13.02 28.40
N ILE A 362 -11.43 12.18 28.13
CA ILE A 362 -10.00 12.50 28.36
C ILE A 362 -9.06 11.71 27.40
N LYS A 363 -7.80 12.09 27.09
CA LYS A 363 -7.31 13.27 26.34
C LYS A 363 -5.81 13.13 25.95
N THR A 364 -5.38 13.79 24.86
CA THR A 364 -4.00 14.30 24.59
C THR A 364 -2.79 13.34 24.43
N ASP A 365 -1.58 13.92 24.27
CA ASP A 365 -0.34 13.35 23.69
C ASP A 365 0.79 13.20 24.73
N ARG A 366 1.74 12.30 24.40
CA ARG A 366 3.18 12.36 24.71
C ARG A 366 3.80 11.96 26.08
N THR A 367 4.94 11.27 25.90
CA THR A 367 6.20 11.23 26.67
C THR A 367 6.37 10.38 27.93
N TYR A 368 7.63 9.93 28.08
CA TYR A 368 8.20 9.15 29.17
C TYR A 368 8.65 10.09 30.30
N GLU A 369 8.65 9.60 31.53
CA GLU A 369 9.88 9.69 32.35
C GLU A 369 10.01 8.50 33.31
N ASN A 370 11.17 8.36 33.97
CA ASN A 370 11.50 7.19 34.79
C ASN A 370 11.61 7.58 36.27
N VAL A 371 10.91 6.85 37.15
CA VAL A 371 11.26 6.78 38.57
C VAL A 371 11.55 5.32 38.90
N VAL A 372 12.76 5.06 39.42
CA VAL A 372 13.17 3.74 39.91
C VAL A 372 12.93 3.74 41.43
N GLN A 373 12.02 2.89 41.91
CA GLN A 373 11.86 2.65 43.34
C GLN A 373 11.97 1.16 43.64
N PHE A 374 12.90 0.80 44.52
CA PHE A 374 13.12 -0.57 44.95
C PHE A 374 12.10 -0.95 46.03
N VAL A 375 11.37 -2.04 45.81
CA VAL A 375 10.60 -2.76 46.84
C VAL A 375 11.06 -4.21 46.81
N HIS A 376 11.17 -4.84 47.99
CA HIS A 376 11.89 -6.10 48.16
C HIS A 376 11.05 -7.10 48.96
N ILE A 377 11.05 -8.36 48.48
CA ILE A 377 10.61 -9.59 49.18
C ILE A 377 9.07 -9.78 49.32
N GLY A 378 8.62 -11.01 49.08
CA GLY A 378 7.24 -11.48 49.27
C GLY A 378 7.01 -12.81 48.55
N GLU A 379 7.28 -13.95 49.21
CA GLU A 379 7.09 -15.29 48.64
C GLU A 379 5.63 -15.79 48.76
N ASN A 380 5.30 -16.79 47.94
CA ASN A 380 4.11 -17.67 47.94
C ASN A 380 2.76 -17.13 47.40
N SER A 381 2.33 -17.74 46.28
CA SER A 381 0.94 -18.16 45.94
C SER A 381 -0.18 -17.11 45.77
N THR A 382 -1.10 -17.19 44.79
CA THR A 382 -1.31 -18.13 43.65
C THR A 382 -2.32 -17.53 42.65
N ALA A 383 -2.17 -17.81 41.35
CA ALA A 383 -3.16 -17.68 40.25
C ALA A 383 -3.74 -16.25 40.00
N HIS A 384 -4.02 -15.79 38.77
CA HIS A 384 -4.31 -16.48 37.50
C HIS A 384 -3.57 -15.83 36.30
N THR A 385 -3.20 -16.62 35.29
CA THR A 385 -2.59 -16.13 34.05
C THR A 385 -3.55 -16.17 32.86
N VAL A 386 -3.81 -15.01 32.26
CA VAL A 386 -4.35 -14.91 30.88
C VAL A 386 -3.17 -14.88 29.91
N HIS A 387 -3.14 -15.76 28.92
CA HIS A 387 -2.03 -15.85 27.97
C HIS A 387 -2.24 -14.93 26.75
N ASP A 388 -1.32 -13.99 26.53
CA ASP A 388 -1.05 -13.39 25.21
C ASP A 388 0.28 -13.95 24.64
N GLY A 389 0.34 -14.10 23.32
CA GLY A 389 1.24 -15.00 22.60
C GLY A 389 2.69 -14.53 22.39
N ARG A 390 3.21 -13.59 23.19
CA ARG A 390 4.61 -13.16 23.09
C ARG A 390 5.54 -14.09 23.89
N ARG A 391 6.61 -14.57 23.24
CA ARG A 391 7.66 -15.35 23.92
C ARG A 391 8.36 -14.48 24.96
N GLU A 392 8.10 -14.74 26.24
CA GLU A 392 8.94 -14.25 27.33
C GLU A 392 10.33 -14.91 27.25
N GLU A 393 11.34 -14.10 26.98
CA GLU A 393 12.74 -14.54 27.06
C GLU A 393 13.10 -14.66 28.55
N ARG A 394 13.20 -15.90 29.05
CA ARG A 394 13.42 -16.17 30.48
C ARG A 394 14.64 -15.39 30.99
N VAL A 395 14.47 -14.68 32.11
CA VAL A 395 15.42 -13.70 32.68
C VAL A 395 16.81 -14.29 33.01
N ASN A 396 16.95 -15.62 33.05
CA ASN A 396 18.23 -16.33 33.09
C ASN A 396 18.37 -17.32 31.92
N ALA A 397 18.51 -16.81 30.70
CA ALA A 397 18.84 -17.60 29.53
C ALA A 397 20.30 -18.11 29.64
N GLY A 398 20.48 -19.31 30.19
CA GLY A 398 21.79 -19.98 30.25
C GLY A 398 22.85 -19.24 31.06
N GLY A 399 22.48 -18.60 32.17
CA GLY A 399 23.39 -17.89 33.09
C GLY A 399 23.72 -16.44 32.72
N TRP A 400 23.23 -15.94 31.58
CA TRP A 400 23.43 -14.55 31.17
C TRP A 400 22.46 -13.60 31.88
N THR A 401 22.98 -12.55 32.51
CA THR A 401 22.19 -11.42 33.02
C THR A 401 21.93 -10.42 31.89
N VAL A 402 20.66 -10.07 31.66
CA VAL A 402 20.25 -9.10 30.63
C VAL A 402 19.52 -7.92 31.26
N THR A 403 19.75 -6.71 30.74
CA THR A 403 18.90 -5.55 31.07
C THR A 403 17.63 -5.55 30.20
N PRO A 404 16.61 -4.76 30.58
CA PRO A 404 15.60 -4.31 29.63
C PRO A 404 16.23 -3.67 28.38
N TRP A 405 15.46 -3.65 27.29
CA TRP A 405 15.83 -2.91 26.08
C TRP A 405 15.73 -1.41 26.31
N GLY A 406 16.75 -0.67 25.85
CA GLY A 406 16.73 0.78 25.80
C GLY A 406 15.73 1.34 24.77
N PRO A 407 15.65 2.67 24.64
CA PRO A 407 14.83 3.32 23.62
C PRO A 407 15.26 2.92 22.19
N CYS A 408 14.34 3.08 21.24
CA CYS A 408 14.64 2.86 19.83
C CYS A 408 15.59 3.96 19.32
N SER A 409 16.54 3.63 18.45
CA SER A 409 17.50 4.56 17.86
C SER A 409 16.90 5.61 16.92
N VAL A 410 15.58 5.61 16.74
CA VAL A 410 14.82 6.53 15.89
C VAL A 410 13.49 6.89 16.57
N THR A 411 13.00 8.10 16.32
CA THR A 411 11.70 8.60 16.80
C THR A 411 10.56 8.43 15.77
N CYS A 412 10.90 8.07 14.54
CA CYS A 412 10.01 7.76 13.42
C CYS A 412 10.54 6.54 12.64
N GLY A 413 9.67 5.77 11.98
CA GLY A 413 10.06 4.59 11.20
C GLY A 413 10.73 3.45 12.00
N SER A 414 11.64 2.74 11.33
CA SER A 414 12.35 1.55 11.83
C SER A 414 13.79 1.87 12.27
N GLY A 415 14.19 1.34 13.42
CA GLY A 415 15.54 1.47 13.97
C GLY A 415 15.97 0.23 14.77
N ILE A 416 16.95 0.41 15.64
CA ILE A 416 17.49 -0.63 16.52
C ILE A 416 17.42 -0.19 17.98
N ARG A 417 17.24 -1.14 18.90
CA ARG A 417 17.37 -0.93 20.34
C ARG A 417 18.44 -1.85 20.92
N THR A 418 19.14 -1.36 21.94
CA THR A 418 20.26 -2.03 22.61
C THR A 418 19.85 -2.54 23.99
N ARG A 419 20.53 -3.58 24.49
CA ARG A 419 20.51 -3.96 25.91
C ARG A 419 21.88 -4.46 26.35
N SER A 420 22.20 -4.33 27.62
CA SER A 420 23.41 -4.92 28.20
C SER A 420 23.19 -6.41 28.44
N VAL A 421 24.17 -7.23 28.02
CA VAL A 421 24.18 -8.68 28.18
C VAL A 421 25.51 -9.06 28.85
N VAL A 422 25.45 -9.38 30.14
CA VAL A 422 26.62 -9.54 31.02
C VAL A 422 26.64 -10.95 31.58
N CYS A 423 27.81 -11.57 31.61
CA CYS A 423 28.03 -12.81 32.36
C CYS A 423 28.50 -12.45 33.79
N PRO A 424 27.87 -12.97 34.86
CA PRO A 424 28.37 -12.81 36.21
C PRO A 424 29.83 -13.24 36.34
N LYS A 425 30.66 -12.42 36.99
CA LYS A 425 32.13 -12.53 36.89
C LYS A 425 32.78 -13.58 37.81
N GLN A 426 31.98 -14.51 38.33
CA GLN A 426 32.45 -15.67 39.10
C GLN A 426 32.14 -16.94 38.28
N GLU A 427 33.21 -17.67 37.95
CA GLU A 427 33.22 -19.03 37.37
C GLU A 427 32.56 -19.28 36.00
N GLY A 428 32.21 -18.24 35.24
CA GLY A 428 32.00 -18.38 33.79
C GLY A 428 30.85 -19.31 33.36
N ILE A 429 29.84 -19.45 34.22
CA ILE A 429 28.70 -20.38 34.11
C ILE A 429 27.81 -20.13 32.86
N CYS A 430 28.05 -19.03 32.14
CA CYS A 430 27.22 -18.56 31.03
C CYS A 430 27.45 -19.36 29.74
N ASN A 431 26.40 -20.02 29.23
CA ASN A 431 26.49 -20.82 28.02
C ASN A 431 26.66 -19.92 26.77
N LEU A 432 27.85 -19.96 26.17
CA LEU A 432 28.20 -19.11 25.01
C LEU A 432 27.32 -19.39 23.78
N ASN A 433 26.84 -20.63 23.61
CA ASN A 433 25.99 -21.03 22.47
C ASN A 433 24.55 -20.51 22.59
N ILE A 434 24.18 -19.91 23.72
CA ILE A 434 22.84 -19.36 24.00
C ILE A 434 22.96 -17.90 24.47
N LYS A 435 24.02 -17.18 24.06
CA LYS A 435 24.20 -15.77 24.42
C LYS A 435 23.05 -14.91 23.88
N PRO A 436 22.30 -14.18 24.74
CA PRO A 436 21.21 -13.31 24.29
C PRO A 436 21.67 -12.18 23.36
N SER A 437 20.81 -11.79 22.43
CA SER A 437 21.07 -10.68 21.50
C SER A 437 21.26 -9.35 22.24
N VAL A 438 22.31 -8.60 21.87
CA VAL A 438 22.62 -7.24 22.37
C VAL A 438 21.83 -6.17 21.60
N LEU A 439 21.29 -6.53 20.43
CA LEU A 439 20.54 -5.67 19.50
C LEU A 439 19.23 -6.34 19.10
N GLU A 440 18.19 -5.54 18.91
CA GLU A 440 16.89 -5.95 18.35
C GLU A 440 16.32 -4.82 17.47
N TYR A 441 15.52 -5.18 16.45
CA TYR A 441 14.80 -4.22 15.63
C TYR A 441 13.61 -3.61 16.39
N CYS A 442 13.36 -2.32 16.19
CA CYS A 442 12.22 -1.61 16.72
C CYS A 442 11.55 -0.76 15.64
N HIS A 443 10.22 -0.70 15.67
CA HIS A 443 9.43 0.11 14.74
C HIS A 443 8.53 1.05 15.53
N THR A 444 8.62 2.34 15.24
CA THR A 444 7.77 3.39 15.84
C THR A 444 6.57 3.66 14.92
N ARG A 445 5.42 4.06 15.46
CA ARG A 445 4.21 4.31 14.64
C ARG A 445 4.17 5.67 13.93
N LYS A 446 5.26 6.46 13.99
CA LYS A 446 5.35 7.77 13.33
C LYS A 446 6.04 7.62 11.98
N ASN A 447 5.41 8.11 10.91
CA ASN A 447 6.04 8.23 9.60
C ASN A 447 7.11 9.34 9.63
N CYS A 448 8.30 9.08 9.09
CA CYS A 448 9.32 10.11 8.94
C CYS A 448 8.99 11.03 7.76
N SER A 449 9.24 12.33 7.89
CA SER A 449 9.37 13.20 6.71
C SER A 449 10.62 12.82 5.89
N PHE A 450 10.71 13.35 4.67
CA PHE A 450 11.81 13.04 3.75
C PHE A 450 13.19 13.45 4.32
N GLU A 451 13.23 14.61 4.99
CA GLU A 451 14.43 15.23 5.56
C GLU A 451 14.88 14.62 6.90
N GLN A 452 13.97 13.97 7.65
CA GLN A 452 14.25 13.39 8.96
C GLN A 452 14.93 12.01 8.90
N ARG A 453 15.44 11.60 7.73
CA ARG A 453 16.10 10.29 7.52
C ARG A 453 17.59 10.37 7.94
N PRO A 454 18.03 9.65 8.98
CA PRO A 454 19.43 9.71 9.42
C PRO A 454 20.40 9.23 8.33
N GLY A 455 21.41 10.05 8.01
CA GLY A 455 22.43 9.73 7.02
C GLY A 455 22.19 10.27 5.61
N TRP A 456 21.23 11.16 5.39
CA TRP A 456 21.03 11.84 4.10
C TRP A 456 22.04 13.01 3.92
N SER A 457 23.31 12.66 3.68
CA SER A 457 24.29 13.56 3.05
C SER A 457 24.22 13.41 1.53
N LEU A 458 24.31 14.53 0.80
CA LEU A 458 24.47 14.52 -0.65
C LEU A 458 25.91 14.16 -1.08
N GLU A 459 26.87 14.26 -0.16
CA GLU A 459 28.28 13.97 -0.40
C GLU A 459 28.73 12.73 0.40
N VAL A 460 29.34 11.78 -0.30
CA VAL A 460 29.99 10.59 0.27
C VAL A 460 31.48 10.89 0.43
N PRO A 461 32.07 10.82 1.65
CA PRO A 461 33.49 11.09 1.87
C PRO A 461 34.39 10.23 0.98
N ALA A 462 35.47 10.82 0.45
CA ALA A 462 36.38 10.13 -0.47
C ALA A 462 36.99 8.85 0.11
N ASP A 463 37.22 8.83 1.43
CA ASP A 463 37.85 7.73 2.18
C ASP A 463 36.85 6.64 2.62
N CYS A 464 35.58 6.68 2.16
CA CYS A 464 34.59 5.70 2.57
C CYS A 464 34.81 4.34 1.91
N MET A 465 34.90 3.28 2.73
CA MET A 465 35.08 1.89 2.29
C MET A 465 33.98 0.97 2.82
N ASP A 466 33.76 -0.12 2.09
CA ASP A 466 32.81 -1.17 2.47
C ASP A 466 33.30 -1.96 3.69
N LYS A 467 32.36 -2.21 4.61
CA LYS A 467 32.55 -2.92 5.89
C LYS A 467 31.87 -4.30 5.89
N LEU A 468 31.18 -4.64 4.81
CA LEU A 468 30.76 -6.00 4.45
C LEU A 468 31.62 -6.49 3.26
N LEU A 469 31.53 -7.78 2.95
CA LEU A 469 32.19 -8.35 1.77
C LEU A 469 31.68 -7.66 0.49
N PRO A 470 32.54 -7.28 -0.48
CA PRO A 470 32.11 -6.61 -1.71
C PRO A 470 31.02 -7.34 -2.49
N SER A 471 31.03 -8.68 -2.47
CA SER A 471 29.97 -9.51 -3.08
C SER A 471 28.61 -9.39 -2.38
N LEU A 472 28.57 -9.17 -1.06
CA LEU A 472 27.33 -8.83 -0.35
C LEU A 472 26.90 -7.40 -0.68
N CYS A 473 27.83 -6.46 -0.74
CA CYS A 473 27.51 -5.07 -1.05
C CYS A 473 26.89 -4.91 -2.44
N ASN A 474 27.51 -5.48 -3.47
CA ASN A 474 26.92 -5.48 -4.83
C ASN A 474 25.56 -6.21 -4.86
N SER A 475 25.37 -7.27 -4.06
CA SER A 475 24.05 -7.95 -3.99
C SER A 475 22.95 -7.09 -3.35
N PHE A 476 23.32 -6.04 -2.62
CA PHE A 476 22.41 -5.15 -1.91
C PHE A 476 22.44 -3.70 -2.43
N GLU A 477 23.10 -3.43 -3.56
CA GLU A 477 23.18 -2.11 -4.22
C GLU A 477 21.78 -1.47 -4.41
N HIS A 478 20.80 -2.27 -4.84
CA HIS A 478 19.40 -1.86 -4.97
C HIS A 478 18.73 -1.40 -3.66
N MET A 479 19.31 -1.69 -2.49
CA MET A 479 18.87 -1.23 -1.18
C MET A 479 19.64 -0.02 -0.64
N CYS A 480 20.62 0.54 -1.37
CA CYS A 480 21.36 1.74 -0.95
C CYS A 480 20.45 2.97 -0.71
N TYR A 481 19.31 3.06 -1.41
CA TYR A 481 18.32 4.14 -1.25
C TYR A 481 17.24 3.86 -0.18
N THR A 482 17.08 2.62 0.26
CA THR A 482 15.99 2.19 1.15
C THR A 482 16.47 1.69 2.52
N SER A 483 17.73 1.25 2.62
CA SER A 483 18.33 0.70 3.84
C SER A 483 19.57 1.47 4.26
N TRP A 484 19.44 2.28 5.31
CA TRP A 484 20.56 3.03 5.91
C TRP A 484 21.70 2.09 6.36
N TYR A 485 21.36 0.87 6.79
CA TYR A 485 22.35 -0.13 7.21
C TYR A 485 23.22 -0.56 6.03
N ILE A 486 22.62 -0.83 4.86
CA ILE A 486 23.37 -1.13 3.64
C ILE A 486 24.21 0.10 3.24
N ARG A 487 23.63 1.30 3.21
CA ARG A 487 24.38 2.53 2.86
C ARG A 487 25.57 2.82 3.80
N GLN A 488 25.49 2.50 5.10
CA GLN A 488 26.62 2.63 6.03
C GLN A 488 27.63 1.48 5.98
N LYS A 489 27.20 0.27 5.58
CA LYS A 489 28.06 -0.94 5.54
C LYS A 489 28.68 -1.18 4.17
N CYS A 490 28.12 -0.59 3.13
CA CYS A 490 28.49 -0.70 1.74
C CYS A 490 28.65 0.69 1.13
N CYS A 491 29.34 1.58 1.85
CA CYS A 491 29.46 3.01 1.54
C CYS A 491 30.16 3.31 0.20
N HIS A 492 31.01 2.39 -0.28
CA HIS A 492 31.70 2.50 -1.55
C HIS A 492 30.83 1.97 -2.72
N THR A 493 30.10 0.87 -2.51
CA THR A 493 29.10 0.39 -3.48
C THR A 493 27.88 1.33 -3.57
N CYS A 494 27.48 1.98 -2.47
CA CYS A 494 26.34 2.89 -2.38
C CYS A 494 26.68 4.36 -2.67
N ARG A 495 27.69 4.61 -3.50
CA ARG A 495 28.25 5.96 -3.75
C ARG A 495 27.49 6.76 -4.81
#